data_AF-A0ABC9Y103-F1
#
_entry.id   AF-A0ABC9Y103-F1
#
_cell.length_a   1.000
_cell.length_b   1.000
_cell.length_c   1.000
_cell.angle_alpha   90.00
_cell.angle_beta   90.00
_cell.angle_gamma   90.00
#
_symmetry.space_group_name_H-M   'P 1'
#
loop_
_entity.id
_entity.type
_entity.pdbx_description
1 polymer ?
#
loop_
_entity_poly.entity_id
_entity_poly.type
_entity_poly.pdbx_seq_one_letter_code
_entity_poly.pdbx_strand_id
1 'polypeptide(L)'
;MTGTAGEPKNQPIPVSVALIHKKKYTKKSVCLVKDDDELGPSREQEEEPEPEVITRSLSLSELRDMRKDFSCLPGEHIITWLLLCWDNGASSLELEGREAKQLGSLSREGGIDKAIGKKAQALSLWRRLLSSVRERYPFRQDLECRPGKWTTMERGIQYMRELAVREMVYYDPDNAQLPTDPDEVQCTQPMWWKFVQSAPSLYTNSLAVMDWKSEEAPTVDEVAGRLRQYEESLSSSLILAVEL
;
A
#
# COMPACT_ATOMS: atom_id res chain seq x y z
N MET A 1 32.43 46.78 -15.16
CA MET A 1 30.96 46.67 -15.20
C MET A 1 30.61 45.23 -15.55
N THR A 2 30.20 44.48 -14.53
CA THR A 2 29.46 43.20 -14.56
C THR A 2 28.23 43.32 -15.47
N GLY A 3 27.78 42.37 -16.29
CA GLY A 3 27.78 40.91 -16.19
C GLY A 3 26.32 40.46 -15.99
N THR A 4 25.62 40.01 -17.04
CA THR A 4 24.29 39.39 -16.89
C THR A 4 24.11 38.29 -17.94
N ALA A 5 24.22 37.05 -17.47
CA ALA A 5 23.86 35.84 -18.20
C ALA A 5 22.38 35.52 -17.92
N GLY A 6 21.64 35.18 -18.97
CA GLY A 6 20.25 34.74 -18.87
C GLY A 6 20.15 33.30 -18.39
N GLU A 7 19.30 33.07 -17.39
CA GLU A 7 18.99 31.77 -16.79
C GLU A 7 17.77 31.14 -17.50
N PRO A 8 17.80 29.85 -17.90
CA PRO A 8 16.64 29.23 -18.55
C PRO A 8 15.63 28.73 -17.51
N LYS A 9 14.36 29.09 -17.72
CA LYS A 9 13.21 28.60 -16.94
C LYS A 9 13.03 27.09 -17.14
N ASN A 10 13.26 26.32 -16.09
CA ASN A 10 12.87 24.91 -16.02
C ASN A 10 11.35 24.80 -15.86
N GLN A 11 10.66 24.37 -16.92
CA GLN A 11 9.29 23.87 -16.83
C GLN A 11 9.32 22.44 -16.27
N PRO A 12 8.49 22.09 -15.27
CA PRO A 12 8.38 20.72 -14.80
C PRO A 12 7.61 19.87 -15.83
N ILE A 13 8.24 18.77 -16.26
CA ILE A 13 7.66 17.77 -17.15
C ILE A 13 6.54 17.04 -16.37
N PRO A 14 5.32 16.89 -16.93
CA PRO A 14 4.26 16.13 -16.28
C PRO A 14 4.62 14.64 -16.29
N VAL A 15 4.76 14.06 -15.10
CA VAL A 15 4.87 12.61 -14.92
C VAL A 15 3.45 12.05 -14.88
N SER A 16 3.02 11.44 -15.98
CA SER A 16 1.77 10.69 -16.06
C SER A 16 1.81 9.52 -15.06
N VAL A 17 0.93 9.55 -14.07
CA VAL A 17 0.73 8.42 -13.15
C VAL A 17 -0.27 7.48 -13.81
N ALA A 18 0.23 6.41 -14.43
CA ALA A 18 -0.61 5.36 -14.99
C ALA A 18 -1.29 4.58 -13.86
N LEU A 19 -2.56 4.22 -14.08
CA LEU A 19 -3.32 3.33 -13.18
C LEU A 19 -2.66 1.95 -13.22
N ILE A 20 -1.99 1.57 -12.12
CA ILE A 20 -1.18 0.36 -12.05
C ILE A 20 -2.14 -0.83 -11.93
N HIS A 21 -2.24 -1.64 -12.99
CA HIS A 21 -2.86 -2.95 -12.91
C HIS A 21 -2.10 -3.78 -11.87
N LYS A 22 -2.77 -4.19 -10.79
CA LYS A 22 -2.22 -5.11 -9.80
C LYS A 22 -1.66 -6.34 -10.52
N LYS A 23 -0.34 -6.53 -10.50
CA LYS A 23 0.31 -7.73 -11.05
C LYS A 23 -0.30 -8.94 -10.34
N LYS A 24 -0.96 -9.81 -11.09
CA LYS A 24 -1.49 -11.08 -10.57
C LYS A 24 -0.29 -12.00 -10.34
N TYR A 25 0.25 -12.03 -9.13
CA TYR A 25 1.11 -13.13 -8.72
C TYR A 25 0.24 -14.38 -8.67
N THR A 26 0.67 -15.43 -9.38
CA THR A 26 -0.07 -16.68 -9.51
C THR A 26 -0.34 -17.21 -8.11
N LYS A 27 -1.62 -17.28 -7.70
CA LYS A 27 -2.02 -17.87 -6.41
C LYS A 27 -1.32 -19.22 -6.26
N LYS A 28 -0.78 -19.50 -5.07
CA LYS A 28 -0.33 -20.87 -4.74
C LYS A 28 -1.54 -21.79 -4.95
N SER A 29 -1.42 -22.72 -5.88
CA SER A 29 -2.40 -23.76 -6.10
C SER A 29 -2.24 -24.79 -4.98
N VAL A 30 -3.35 -25.06 -4.29
CA VAL A 30 -3.49 -26.19 -3.38
C VAL A 30 -3.86 -27.39 -4.26
N CYS A 31 -2.94 -28.33 -4.43
CA CYS A 31 -3.29 -29.62 -5.01
C CYS A 31 -3.78 -30.52 -3.89
N LEU A 32 -5.08 -30.81 -3.88
CA LEU A 32 -5.61 -31.97 -3.17
C LEU A 32 -5.18 -33.21 -3.96
N VAL A 33 -4.32 -34.03 -3.38
CA VAL A 33 -4.09 -35.39 -3.87
C VAL A 33 -5.39 -36.14 -3.62
N LYS A 34 -6.13 -36.45 -4.68
CA LYS A 34 -7.13 -37.51 -4.65
C LYS A 34 -6.35 -38.79 -4.96
N ASP A 35 -6.19 -39.64 -3.97
CA ASP A 35 -5.88 -41.04 -4.24
C ASP A 35 -7.13 -41.66 -4.88
N ASP A 36 -7.09 -41.80 -6.20
CA ASP A 36 -7.99 -42.71 -6.92
C ASP A 36 -7.40 -44.12 -6.76
N ASP A 37 -7.81 -44.82 -5.71
CA ASP A 37 -7.74 -46.28 -5.67
C ASP A 37 -9.15 -46.84 -5.45
N GLU A 38 -9.74 -47.28 -6.56
CA GLU A 38 -10.99 -48.03 -6.62
C GLU A 38 -10.69 -49.51 -6.33
N LEU A 39 -11.20 -50.06 -5.20
CA LEU A 39 -11.89 -51.37 -5.09
C LEU A 39 -12.11 -51.86 -3.64
N GLY A 40 -13.38 -52.02 -3.24
CA GLY A 40 -13.84 -53.08 -2.32
C GLY A 40 -14.29 -52.66 -0.90
N PRO A 41 -15.48 -53.08 -0.39
CA PRO A 41 -16.08 -52.50 0.81
C PRO A 41 -15.73 -53.27 2.08
N SER A 42 -15.31 -52.59 3.15
CA SER A 42 -15.58 -52.96 4.55
C SER A 42 -15.27 -51.79 5.47
N ARG A 43 -16.26 -51.47 6.30
CA ARG A 43 -16.32 -50.32 7.19
C ARG A 43 -15.62 -50.65 8.51
N GLU A 44 -14.47 -50.02 8.77
CA GLU A 44 -13.91 -49.85 10.12
C GLU A 44 -13.35 -48.43 10.24
N GLN A 45 -13.38 -47.89 11.46
CA GLN A 45 -13.23 -46.47 11.80
C GLN A 45 -11.91 -45.86 11.30
N GLU A 46 -11.98 -44.98 10.31
CA GLU A 46 -10.85 -44.13 9.89
C GLU A 46 -10.93 -42.77 10.60
N GLU A 47 -9.90 -42.49 11.39
CA GLU A 47 -9.52 -41.15 11.79
C GLU A 47 -9.16 -40.41 10.50
N GLU A 48 -10.09 -39.60 9.98
CA GLU A 48 -9.89 -38.77 8.79
C GLU A 48 -8.56 -38.00 8.92
N PRO A 49 -7.52 -38.31 8.12
CA PRO A 49 -6.32 -37.50 8.14
C PRO A 49 -6.70 -36.11 7.64
N GLU A 50 -6.52 -35.09 8.48
CA GLU A 50 -6.62 -33.70 8.05
C GLU A 50 -5.84 -33.57 6.74
N PRO A 51 -6.43 -33.01 5.66
CA PRO A 51 -5.74 -32.91 4.40
C PRO A 51 -4.50 -32.05 4.62
N GLU A 52 -3.32 -32.67 4.63
CA GLU A 52 -2.04 -31.96 4.64
C GLU A 52 -1.99 -31.12 3.37
N VAL A 53 -2.35 -29.84 3.49
CA VAL A 53 -2.34 -28.86 2.42
C VAL A 53 -0.88 -28.62 2.05
N ILE A 54 -0.34 -29.41 1.10
CA ILE A 54 0.99 -29.22 0.55
C ILE A 54 0.96 -27.94 -0.29
N THR A 55 1.18 -26.80 0.35
CA THR A 55 1.37 -25.53 -0.34
C THR A 55 2.66 -25.60 -1.16
N ARG A 56 2.58 -25.44 -2.49
CA ARG A 56 3.78 -25.36 -3.33
C ARG A 56 4.74 -24.32 -2.77
N SER A 57 5.98 -24.70 -2.47
CA SER A 57 7.02 -23.75 -2.09
C SER A 57 7.42 -22.91 -3.32
N LEU A 58 7.64 -21.61 -3.11
CA LEU A 58 8.15 -20.72 -4.14
C LEU A 58 9.60 -21.09 -4.50
N SER A 59 9.90 -21.06 -5.80
CA SER A 59 11.25 -21.22 -6.31
C SER A 59 12.12 -19.99 -6.00
N LEU A 60 13.43 -20.19 -5.96
CA LEU A 60 14.39 -19.09 -5.76
C LEU A 60 14.31 -18.03 -6.87
N SER A 61 13.98 -18.43 -8.11
CA SER A 61 13.73 -17.51 -9.22
C SER A 61 12.50 -16.64 -8.98
N GLU A 62 11.37 -17.22 -8.57
CA GLU A 62 10.15 -16.47 -8.25
C GLU A 62 10.41 -15.45 -7.13
N LEU A 63 11.11 -15.86 -6.08
CA LEU A 63 11.46 -14.98 -4.95
C LEU A 63 12.37 -13.82 -5.36
N ARG A 64 13.31 -14.05 -6.29
CA ARG A 64 14.18 -12.99 -6.83
C ARG A 64 13.41 -11.97 -7.67
N ASP A 65 12.42 -12.42 -8.43
CA ASP A 65 11.59 -11.50 -9.22
C ASP A 65 10.64 -10.71 -8.30
N MET A 66 10.03 -11.36 -7.31
CA MET A 66 9.26 -10.68 -6.26
C MET A 66 10.11 -9.64 -5.53
N ARG A 67 11.36 -9.95 -5.18
CA ARG A 67 12.26 -8.97 -4.53
C ARG A 67 12.33 -7.66 -5.31
N LYS A 68 12.41 -7.71 -6.65
CA LYS A 68 12.49 -6.49 -7.47
C LYS A 68 11.23 -5.63 -7.34
N ASP A 69 10.06 -6.26 -7.27
CA ASP A 69 8.77 -5.59 -7.21
C ASP A 69 8.46 -5.02 -5.80
N PHE A 70 9.11 -5.52 -4.74
CA PHE A 70 8.88 -5.09 -3.35
C PHE A 70 10.10 -4.42 -2.69
N SER A 71 11.16 -4.10 -3.43
CA SER A 71 12.34 -3.45 -2.86
C SER A 71 12.15 -1.94 -2.77
N CYS A 72 12.52 -1.38 -1.60
CA CYS A 72 12.60 0.05 -1.34
C CYS A 72 13.73 0.67 -2.17
N LEU A 73 13.47 1.85 -2.75
CA LEU A 73 14.47 2.62 -3.48
C LEU A 73 15.37 3.43 -2.53
N PRO A 74 16.62 3.76 -2.91
CA PRO A 74 17.47 4.62 -2.09
C PRO A 74 16.82 5.99 -1.83
N GLY A 75 16.68 6.36 -0.56
CA GLY A 75 16.06 7.63 -0.14
C GLY A 75 14.53 7.65 -0.17
N GLU A 76 13.89 6.53 -0.52
CA GLU A 76 12.43 6.41 -0.44
C GLU A 76 11.97 6.34 1.02
N HIS A 77 10.85 6.99 1.32
CA HIS A 77 10.25 6.95 2.66
C HIS A 77 9.58 5.61 2.90
N ILE A 78 9.71 5.08 4.12
CA ILE A 78 9.19 3.76 4.49
C ILE A 78 7.68 3.62 4.23
N ILE A 79 6.89 4.68 4.45
CA ILE A 79 5.44 4.68 4.20
C ILE A 79 5.15 4.64 2.69
N THR A 80 5.86 5.44 1.89
CA THR A 80 5.74 5.43 0.43
C THR A 80 6.08 4.04 -0.13
N TRP A 81 7.15 3.43 0.36
CA TRP A 81 7.54 2.05 0.00
C TRP A 81 6.48 1.02 0.42
N LEU A 82 5.89 1.13 1.61
CA LEU A 82 4.80 0.25 2.03
C LEU A 82 3.59 0.38 1.09
N LEU A 83 3.18 1.61 0.75
CA LEU A 83 2.07 1.84 -0.17
C LEU A 83 2.38 1.25 -1.56
N LEU A 84 3.61 1.38 -2.05
CA LEU A 84 4.06 0.71 -3.28
C LEU A 84 3.96 -0.81 -3.17
N CYS A 85 4.33 -1.40 -2.04
CA CYS A 85 4.17 -2.84 -1.82
C CYS A 85 2.69 -3.26 -1.85
N TRP A 86 1.79 -2.46 -1.25
CA TRP A 86 0.35 -2.69 -1.31
C TRP A 86 -0.17 -2.66 -2.75
N ASP A 87 0.17 -1.60 -3.50
CA ASP A 87 -0.25 -1.42 -4.89
C ASP A 87 0.31 -2.52 -5.80
N ASN A 88 1.50 -3.03 -5.48
CA ASN A 88 2.08 -4.20 -6.11
C ASN A 88 1.50 -5.53 -5.60
N GLY A 89 0.44 -5.53 -4.80
CA GLY A 89 -0.28 -6.75 -4.43
C GLY A 89 0.34 -7.57 -3.31
N ALA A 90 1.13 -6.97 -2.41
CA ALA A 90 1.73 -7.65 -1.26
C ALA A 90 0.71 -8.39 -0.38
N SER A 91 -0.56 -7.96 -0.37
CA SER A 91 -1.63 -8.63 0.38
C SER A 91 -2.05 -9.98 -0.20
N SER A 92 -1.79 -10.21 -1.49
CA SER A 92 -2.12 -11.47 -2.17
C SER A 92 -1.02 -12.52 -2.10
N LEU A 93 0.17 -12.15 -1.60
CA LEU A 93 1.35 -12.99 -1.59
C LEU A 93 1.55 -13.66 -0.23
N GLU A 94 1.05 -14.89 -0.08
CA GLU A 94 1.25 -15.72 1.11
C GLU A 94 2.66 -16.34 1.13
N LEU A 95 3.40 -16.06 2.21
CA LEU A 95 4.78 -16.52 2.39
C LEU A 95 4.92 -17.28 3.70
N GLU A 96 5.61 -18.40 3.67
CA GLU A 96 6.14 -19.06 4.87
C GLU A 96 7.34 -18.28 5.43
N GLY A 97 7.69 -18.50 6.71
CA GLY A 97 8.84 -17.82 7.31
C GLY A 97 10.16 -18.05 6.57
N ARG A 98 10.34 -19.25 5.98
CA ARG A 98 11.53 -19.59 5.17
C ARG A 98 11.59 -18.84 3.83
N GLU A 99 10.46 -18.74 3.13
CA GLU A 99 10.35 -17.98 1.88
C GLU A 99 10.55 -16.48 2.13
N ALA A 100 9.95 -15.96 3.21
CA ALA A 100 10.13 -14.57 3.63
C ALA A 100 11.59 -14.24 3.97
N LYS A 101 12.34 -15.16 4.60
CA LYS A 101 13.79 -15.01 4.82
C LYS A 101 14.57 -14.99 3.50
N GLN A 102 14.17 -15.81 2.52
CA GLN A 102 14.82 -15.90 1.22
C GLN A 102 14.56 -14.68 0.32
N LEU A 103 13.48 -13.92 0.55
CA LEU A 103 13.28 -12.61 -0.08
C LEU A 103 14.41 -11.63 0.21
N GLY A 104 15.14 -11.79 1.33
CA GLY A 104 16.30 -10.98 1.65
C GLY A 104 15.95 -9.53 2.00
N SER A 105 16.83 -8.60 1.65
CA SER A 105 16.62 -7.17 1.95
C SER A 105 15.59 -6.55 1.01
N LEU A 106 14.51 -6.02 1.58
CA LEU A 106 13.47 -5.27 0.87
C LEU A 106 13.47 -3.81 1.31
N SER A 107 13.48 -3.55 2.61
CA SER A 107 13.39 -2.21 3.19
C SER A 107 14.71 -1.44 3.16
N ARG A 108 15.84 -2.14 2.99
CA ARG A 108 17.22 -1.63 3.22
C ARG A 108 17.52 -1.26 4.68
N GLU A 109 16.59 -1.51 5.59
CA GLU A 109 16.79 -1.41 7.03
C GLU A 109 16.94 -2.81 7.61
N GLY A 110 18.14 -3.14 8.09
CA GLY A 110 18.43 -4.49 8.58
C GLY A 110 17.54 -4.97 9.73
N GLY A 111 16.95 -4.06 10.51
CA GLY A 111 15.97 -4.40 11.55
C GLY A 111 14.63 -4.88 10.98
N ILE A 112 14.10 -4.15 9.99
CA ILE A 112 12.84 -4.48 9.31
C ILE A 112 13.02 -5.76 8.49
N ASP A 113 14.10 -5.86 7.70
CA ASP A 113 14.36 -7.02 6.84
C ASP A 113 14.47 -8.34 7.64
N LYS A 114 15.10 -8.29 8.82
CA LYS A 114 15.15 -9.44 9.73
C LYS A 114 13.77 -9.80 10.30
N ALA A 115 12.96 -8.80 10.63
CA ALA A 115 11.62 -9.00 11.21
C ALA A 115 10.64 -9.63 10.20
N ILE A 116 10.76 -9.34 8.90
CA ILE A 116 9.89 -9.89 7.84
C ILE A 116 9.92 -11.44 7.84
N GLY A 117 11.12 -12.01 8.00
CA GLY A 117 11.34 -13.45 8.04
C GLY A 117 11.23 -14.09 9.43
N LYS A 118 10.97 -13.32 10.49
CA LYS A 118 11.01 -13.79 11.88
C LYS A 118 9.90 -14.79 12.21
N LYS A 119 8.67 -14.52 11.76
CA LYS A 119 7.50 -15.37 12.00
C LYS A 119 7.52 -16.61 11.09
N ALA A 120 7.40 -17.80 11.69
CA ALA A 120 7.35 -19.07 10.97
C ALA A 120 6.01 -19.29 10.22
N GLN A 121 4.90 -18.90 10.84
CA GLN A 121 3.53 -18.99 10.31
C GLN A 121 3.43 -18.39 8.90
N ALA A 122 2.66 -19.03 8.00
CA ALA A 122 2.32 -18.47 6.70
C ALA A 122 1.47 -17.19 6.86
N LEU A 123 1.93 -16.10 6.28
CA LEU A 123 1.28 -14.79 6.32
C LEU A 123 1.52 -14.07 5.00
N SER A 124 0.56 -13.25 4.59
CA SER A 124 0.74 -12.34 3.47
C SER A 124 1.96 -11.44 3.68
N LEU A 125 2.65 -11.11 2.59
CA LEU A 125 3.77 -10.18 2.61
C LEU A 125 3.33 -8.85 3.25
N TRP A 126 2.11 -8.38 2.96
CA TRP A 126 1.55 -7.19 3.58
C TRP A 126 1.53 -7.24 5.12
N ARG A 127 0.98 -8.32 5.71
CA ARG A 127 0.95 -8.49 7.17
C ARG A 127 2.34 -8.58 7.78
N ARG A 128 3.28 -9.22 7.09
CA ARG A 128 4.69 -9.30 7.50
C ARG A 128 5.34 -7.92 7.49
N LEU A 129 5.12 -7.12 6.45
CA LEU A 129 5.65 -5.77 6.31
C LEU A 129 5.13 -4.85 7.42
N LEU A 130 3.81 -4.77 7.61
CA LEU A 130 3.20 -3.96 8.67
C LEU A 130 3.73 -4.34 10.06
N SER A 131 3.78 -5.65 10.36
CA SER A 131 4.34 -6.15 11.64
C SER A 131 5.80 -5.75 11.83
N SER A 132 6.61 -5.83 10.77
CA SER A 132 8.05 -5.57 10.83
C SER A 132 8.35 -4.09 10.99
N VAL A 133 7.59 -3.23 10.31
CA VAL A 133 7.68 -1.78 10.48
C VAL A 133 7.22 -1.37 11.88
N ARG A 134 6.14 -1.95 12.41
CA ARG A 134 5.71 -1.71 13.80
C ARG A 134 6.76 -2.13 14.83
N GLU A 135 7.45 -3.25 14.63
CA GLU A 135 8.55 -3.69 15.52
C GLU A 135 9.72 -2.69 15.51
N ARG A 136 10.01 -2.09 14.35
CA ARG A 136 11.08 -1.09 14.21
C ARG A 136 10.68 0.29 14.76
N TYR A 137 9.42 0.68 14.60
CA TYR A 137 8.84 1.96 14.97
C TYR A 137 7.65 1.76 15.94
N PRO A 138 7.90 1.51 17.24
CA PRO A 138 6.86 1.16 18.19
C PRO A 138 5.81 2.26 18.41
N PHE A 139 6.19 3.52 18.22
CA PHE A 139 5.29 4.66 18.40
C PHE A 139 4.89 5.27 17.06
N ARG A 140 3.60 5.57 16.91
CA ARG A 140 3.02 6.16 15.68
C ARG A 140 3.72 7.45 15.26
N GLN A 141 4.22 8.22 16.22
CA GLN A 141 4.91 9.48 16.00
C GLN A 141 6.28 9.31 15.32
N ASP A 142 6.94 8.16 15.50
CA ASP A 142 8.26 7.89 14.91
C ASP A 142 8.17 7.61 13.40
N LEU A 143 6.97 7.23 12.93
CA LEU A 143 6.70 6.94 11.54
C LEU A 143 6.17 8.20 10.84
N GLU A 144 7.02 8.93 10.13
CA GLU A 144 6.64 10.16 9.43
C GLU A 144 6.04 9.89 8.05
N CYS A 145 4.88 10.51 7.76
CA CYS A 145 4.42 10.70 6.37
C CYS A 145 4.87 12.08 5.92
N ARG A 146 5.88 12.15 5.05
CA ARG A 146 6.31 13.43 4.47
C ARG A 146 5.48 13.69 3.22
N PRO A 147 4.61 14.71 3.23
CA PRO A 147 3.98 15.10 1.99
C PRO A 147 5.10 15.53 1.06
N GLY A 148 5.26 14.84 -0.07
CA GLY A 148 6.00 15.41 -1.18
C GLY A 148 5.42 16.78 -1.52
N LYS A 149 6.16 17.61 -2.26
CA LYS A 149 5.60 18.83 -2.85
C LYS A 149 4.58 18.43 -3.91
N TRP A 150 3.38 18.04 -3.49
CA TRP A 150 2.34 17.57 -4.39
C TRP A 150 1.68 18.79 -5.04
N THR A 151 1.50 18.75 -6.35
CA THR A 151 0.91 19.85 -7.13
C THR A 151 -0.33 19.43 -7.90
N THR A 152 -0.68 18.15 -7.87
CA THR A 152 -1.86 17.57 -8.54
C THR A 152 -2.71 16.81 -7.52
N MET A 153 -4.01 16.64 -7.79
CA MET A 153 -4.87 15.94 -6.84
C MET A 153 -4.48 14.47 -6.69
N GLU A 154 -3.95 13.79 -7.71
CA GLU A 154 -3.48 12.40 -7.58
C GLU A 154 -2.35 12.27 -6.58
N ARG A 155 -1.42 13.25 -6.55
CA ARG A 155 -0.35 13.28 -5.56
C ARG A 155 -0.88 13.58 -4.17
N GLY A 156 -1.94 14.40 -4.05
CA GLY A 156 -2.68 14.60 -2.81
C GLY A 156 -3.37 13.31 -2.33
N ILE A 157 -4.07 12.62 -3.22
CA ILE A 157 -4.72 11.32 -2.95
C ILE A 157 -3.69 10.29 -2.50
N GLN A 158 -2.53 10.23 -3.17
CA GLN A 158 -1.43 9.37 -2.73
C GLN A 158 -1.00 9.70 -1.30
N TYR A 159 -0.88 10.98 -0.94
CA TYR A 159 -0.55 11.37 0.44
C TYR A 159 -1.63 10.96 1.45
N MET A 160 -2.91 11.02 1.10
CA MET A 160 -4.00 10.48 1.94
C MET A 160 -3.85 8.97 2.17
N ARG A 161 -3.54 8.21 1.12
CA ARG A 161 -3.29 6.76 1.21
C ARG A 161 -2.06 6.46 2.07
N GLU A 162 -1.01 7.27 1.97
CA GLU A 162 0.18 7.15 2.84
C GLU A 162 -0.17 7.38 4.32
N LEU A 163 -1.02 8.36 4.63
CA LEU A 163 -1.52 8.58 5.99
C LEU A 163 -2.32 7.37 6.48
N ALA A 164 -3.12 6.74 5.62
CA ALA A 164 -3.87 5.53 5.97
C ALA A 164 -2.97 4.32 6.22
N VAL A 165 -1.97 4.08 5.38
CA VAL A 165 -0.96 3.03 5.60
C VAL A 165 -0.27 3.22 6.95
N ARG A 166 0.07 4.46 7.31
CA ARG A 166 0.64 4.77 8.64
C ARG A 166 -0.29 4.39 9.78
N GLU A 167 -1.60 4.63 9.67
CA GLU A 167 -2.56 4.17 10.69
C GLU A 167 -2.63 2.64 10.75
N MET A 168 -2.67 1.98 9.59
CA MET A 168 -2.73 0.51 9.48
C MET A 168 -1.54 -0.20 10.12
N VAL A 169 -0.33 0.38 10.10
CA VAL A 169 0.84 -0.18 10.80
C VAL A 169 0.53 -0.43 12.28
N TYR A 170 -0.32 0.38 12.89
CA TYR A 170 -0.67 0.29 14.32
C TYR A 170 -2.03 -0.35 14.59
N TYR A 171 -2.69 -0.89 13.58
CA TYR A 171 -3.88 -1.71 13.76
C TYR A 171 -3.53 -3.02 14.49
N ASP A 172 -4.52 -3.53 15.21
CA ASP A 172 -4.42 -4.86 15.81
C ASP A 172 -4.52 -5.90 14.68
N PRO A 173 -3.47 -6.69 14.41
CA PRO A 173 -3.48 -7.67 13.33
C PRO A 173 -4.53 -8.77 13.51
N ASP A 174 -5.02 -8.98 14.73
CA ASP A 174 -6.01 -10.02 15.05
C ASP A 174 -7.45 -9.49 14.98
N ASN A 175 -7.63 -8.18 14.80
CA ASN A 175 -8.94 -7.57 14.66
C ASN A 175 -9.44 -7.63 13.21
N ALA A 176 -10.26 -8.63 12.91
CA ALA A 176 -10.87 -8.83 11.60
C ALA A 176 -11.85 -7.73 11.14
N GLN A 177 -12.26 -6.83 12.05
CA GLN A 177 -13.13 -5.70 11.72
C GLN A 177 -12.37 -4.50 11.14
N LEU A 178 -11.03 -4.52 11.18
CA LEU A 178 -10.21 -3.42 10.66
C LEU A 178 -9.98 -3.57 9.15
N PRO A 179 -10.02 -2.45 8.40
CA PRO A 179 -9.73 -2.45 6.98
C PRO A 179 -8.37 -3.08 6.67
N THR A 180 -8.34 -3.95 5.66
CA THR A 180 -7.08 -4.51 5.13
C THR A 180 -6.55 -3.69 3.96
N ASP A 181 -7.41 -2.89 3.31
CA ASP A 181 -7.06 -1.98 2.22
C ASP A 181 -6.87 -0.54 2.74
N PRO A 182 -5.74 0.14 2.43
CA PRO A 182 -5.57 1.56 2.70
C PRO A 182 -6.70 2.46 2.19
N ASP A 183 -7.34 2.09 1.08
CA ASP A 183 -8.42 2.87 0.46
C ASP A 183 -9.75 2.77 1.25
N GLU A 184 -9.91 1.71 2.05
CA GLU A 184 -11.08 1.48 2.92
C GLU A 184 -10.92 2.07 4.33
N VAL A 185 -9.73 2.62 4.66
CA VAL A 185 -9.49 3.22 5.97
C VAL A 185 -10.36 4.46 6.16
N GLN A 186 -11.09 4.51 7.27
CA GLN A 186 -11.79 5.71 7.70
C GLN A 186 -10.77 6.84 7.95
N CYS A 187 -10.91 7.92 7.20
CA CYS A 187 -10.06 9.09 7.38
C CYS A 187 -10.39 9.72 8.73
N THR A 188 -9.38 9.96 9.57
CA THR A 188 -9.59 10.61 10.86
C THR A 188 -9.42 12.13 10.74
N GLN A 189 -9.99 12.89 11.67
CA GLN A 189 -9.82 14.35 11.69
C GLN A 189 -8.33 14.78 11.73
N PRO A 190 -7.42 14.12 12.49
CA PRO A 190 -5.98 14.39 12.41
C PRO A 190 -5.36 14.09 11.04
N MET A 191 -5.79 13.04 10.34
CA MET A 191 -5.33 12.75 8.97
C MET A 191 -5.76 13.88 8.02
N TRP A 192 -7.03 14.28 8.10
CA TRP A 192 -7.56 15.37 7.28
C TRP A 192 -6.79 16.68 7.49
N TRP A 193 -6.53 17.06 8.73
CA TRP A 193 -5.78 18.28 9.00
C TRP A 193 -4.35 18.23 8.48
N LYS A 194 -3.66 17.09 8.58
CA LYS A 194 -2.34 16.92 7.97
C LYS A 194 -2.37 17.05 6.45
N PHE A 195 -3.41 16.52 5.81
CA PHE A 195 -3.62 16.65 4.37
C PHE A 195 -3.88 18.09 3.94
N VAL A 196 -4.81 18.79 4.59
CA VAL A 196 -5.11 20.21 4.27
C VAL A 196 -3.88 21.09 4.49
N GLN A 197 -3.10 20.85 5.56
CA GLN A 197 -1.87 21.59 5.85
C GLN A 197 -0.74 21.33 4.83
N SER A 198 -0.76 20.18 4.15
CA SER A 198 0.22 19.87 3.12
C SER A 198 -0.17 20.37 1.73
N ALA A 199 -1.39 20.86 1.57
CA ALA A 199 -1.93 21.26 0.29
C ALA A 199 -1.22 22.48 -0.31
N PRO A 200 -1.00 22.50 -1.64
CA PRO A 200 -0.66 23.72 -2.37
C PRO A 200 -1.59 24.87 -2.03
N SER A 201 -1.05 26.09 -2.03
CA SER A 201 -1.82 27.32 -1.77
C SER A 201 -3.05 27.45 -2.67
N LEU A 202 -2.99 26.90 -3.89
CA LEU A 202 -4.11 26.85 -4.84
C LEU A 202 -5.33 26.10 -4.28
N TYR A 203 -5.10 25.06 -3.48
CA TYR A 203 -6.16 24.17 -2.98
C TYR A 203 -6.48 24.38 -1.50
N THR A 204 -5.59 25.01 -0.72
CA THR A 204 -5.70 25.12 0.75
C THR A 204 -7.09 25.61 1.20
N ASN A 205 -7.58 26.72 0.63
CA ASN A 205 -8.87 27.29 1.03
C ASN A 205 -10.05 26.39 0.65
N SER A 206 -10.04 25.85 -0.56
CA SER A 206 -11.10 24.96 -1.06
C SER A 206 -11.18 23.67 -0.25
N LEU A 207 -10.04 23.08 0.08
CA LEU A 207 -9.95 21.88 0.90
C LEU A 207 -10.34 22.16 2.36
N ALA A 208 -9.97 23.32 2.92
CA ALA A 208 -10.39 23.69 4.27
C ALA A 208 -11.93 23.84 4.41
N VAL A 209 -12.61 24.21 3.32
CA VAL A 209 -14.07 24.39 3.27
C VAL A 209 -14.79 23.09 2.86
N MET A 210 -14.09 22.13 2.25
CA MET A 210 -14.67 20.84 1.86
C MET A 210 -15.22 20.15 3.11
N ASP A 211 -16.55 19.93 3.10
CA ASP A 211 -17.25 19.54 4.30
C ASP A 211 -16.85 18.13 4.74
N TRP A 212 -16.32 18.09 5.97
CA TRP A 212 -15.97 16.86 6.67
C TRP A 212 -17.16 16.28 7.45
N LYS A 213 -18.23 17.07 7.65
CA LYS A 213 -19.34 16.75 8.56
C LYS A 213 -20.32 15.74 7.94
N SER A 214 -19.87 14.52 7.78
CA SER A 214 -20.74 13.35 7.72
C SER A 214 -20.89 12.76 9.12
N GLU A 215 -22.04 12.14 9.43
CA GLU A 215 -22.25 11.42 10.70
C GLU A 215 -21.24 10.28 10.87
N GLU A 216 -20.77 9.72 9.75
CA GLU A 216 -19.70 8.73 9.67
C GLU A 216 -18.48 9.31 8.94
N ALA A 217 -17.29 9.04 9.47
CA ALA A 217 -16.04 9.53 8.88
C ALA A 217 -15.81 8.89 7.50
N PRO A 218 -15.51 9.69 6.45
CA PRO A 218 -15.40 9.15 5.10
C PRO A 218 -14.18 8.25 4.96
N THR A 219 -14.25 7.27 4.07
CA THR A 219 -13.08 6.42 3.72
C THR A 219 -12.08 7.20 2.87
N VAL A 220 -10.86 6.69 2.75
CA VAL A 220 -9.85 7.25 1.84
C VAL A 220 -10.34 7.27 0.39
N ASP A 221 -11.04 6.22 -0.06
CA ASP A 221 -11.59 6.16 -1.40
C ASP A 221 -12.69 7.21 -1.64
N GLU A 222 -13.57 7.43 -0.66
CA GLU A 222 -14.59 8.47 -0.73
C GLU A 222 -13.96 9.87 -0.79
N VAL A 223 -12.95 10.14 0.03
CA VAL A 223 -12.18 11.39 -0.03
C VAL A 223 -11.51 11.53 -1.40
N ALA A 224 -10.90 10.47 -1.92
CA ALA A 224 -10.29 10.47 -3.24
C ALA A 224 -11.30 10.77 -4.35
N GLY A 225 -12.51 10.22 -4.28
CA GLY A 225 -13.62 10.52 -5.19
C GLY A 225 -14.00 12.00 -5.17
N ARG A 226 -14.16 12.59 -3.98
CA ARG A 226 -14.47 14.03 -3.81
C ARG A 226 -13.36 14.91 -4.40
N LEU A 227 -12.09 14.55 -4.19
CA LEU A 227 -10.94 15.29 -4.72
C LEU A 227 -10.89 15.26 -6.26
N ARG A 228 -11.14 14.09 -6.86
CA ARG A 228 -11.21 13.95 -8.34
C ARG A 228 -12.36 14.77 -8.92
N GLN A 229 -13.55 14.69 -8.31
CA GLN A 229 -14.71 15.47 -8.75
C GLN A 229 -14.44 16.99 -8.68
N TYR A 230 -13.75 17.44 -7.65
CA TYR A 230 -13.35 18.84 -7.52
C TYR A 230 -12.39 19.25 -8.64
N GLU A 231 -11.38 18.44 -8.97
CA GLU A 231 -10.45 18.72 -10.07
C GLU A 231 -11.12 18.76 -11.45
N GLU A 232 -12.06 17.85 -11.70
CA GLU A 232 -12.89 17.87 -12.90
C GLU A 232 -13.69 19.17 -13.00
N SER A 233 -14.30 19.62 -11.91
CA SER A 233 -15.08 20.87 -11.88
C SER A 233 -14.23 22.12 -12.16
N LEU A 234 -12.98 22.15 -11.66
CA LEU A 234 -12.03 23.22 -11.96
C LEU A 234 -11.65 23.21 -13.44
N SER A 235 -11.39 22.03 -13.99
CA SER A 235 -11.01 21.84 -15.39
C SER A 235 -12.14 22.30 -16.32
N SER A 236 -13.39 21.91 -16.03
CA SER A 236 -14.57 22.37 -16.79
C SER A 236 -14.78 23.88 -16.72
N SER A 237 -14.59 24.49 -15.54
CA SER A 237 -14.75 25.93 -15.35
C SER A 237 -13.69 26.74 -16.12
N LEU A 238 -12.46 26.21 -16.22
CA LEU A 238 -11.38 26.83 -16.99
C LEU A 238 -11.61 26.74 -18.50
N ILE A 239 -12.15 25.62 -18.99
CA ILE A 239 -12.48 25.45 -20.42
C ILE A 239 -13.53 26.48 -20.85
N LEU A 240 -14.60 26.64 -20.05
CA LEU A 240 -15.66 27.63 -20.33
C LEU A 240 -15.15 29.08 -20.33
N ALA A 241 -14.09 29.39 -19.56
CA ALA A 241 -13.51 30.73 -19.51
C ALA A 241 -12.59 31.05 -20.70
N VAL A 242 -12.14 30.05 -21.47
CA VAL A 242 -11.28 30.20 -22.66
C VAL A 242 -12.11 30.27 -23.96
N GLU A 243 -13.35 29.80 -23.93
CA GLU A 243 -14.28 29.84 -25.06
C GLU A 243 -15.11 31.15 -25.16
N LEU A 244 -14.88 32.11 -24.26
CA LEU A 244 -15.47 33.46 -24.24
C LEU A 244 -14.46 34.53 -24.65
#